data_AF-A0A0D2C0I3-F1
#
_entry.id   AF-A0A0D2C0I3-F1
#
_cell.length_a   1.000
_cell.length_b   1.000
_cell.length_c   1.000
_cell.angle_alpha   90.00
_cell.angle_beta   90.00
_cell.angle_gamma   90.00
#
_symmetry.space_group_name_H-M   'P 1'
#
loop_
_entity.id
_entity.type
_entity.pdbx_description
1 polymer ?
#
loop_
_entity_poly.entity_id
_entity_poly.type
_entity_poly.pdbx_seq_one_letter_code
_entity_poly.pdbx_strand_id
1 'polypeptide(L)'
;MSGNSALFVLAQALFISRCFSECVAVLERSMSRRRGSHWGHESSRYVKHLELKQYAERALRHEERYLEKDDSWRDSTEEEQHAMLGKGDIRVVPYPWIPKTLFRRSESAISRANKTLQDYSQDSLVIRTSSLSVPLRSSGQIQHGQDAYGIFAMRDLPANTKLFLDKTILCASNGSAQCTACCADLSRGASRFQGKRYCDRNCFRDLQAACGVGALSRHGQGRQATRFRMNGFQPLLPDSGFKSVVNEEHLLFQRAVEVAFHSTKRHPGQHPLQARMLRLLTARYHHGNQATRRYSYAEDVCRRIEFLQQLGVDIFQDELGEAWVLETLANRIQTNFRGYRGKHGDEVVAVNTMYAFFNHSCVPNVTTSHSRKENSAICMTTTRRIARGEELYINYLSDEDLDESHDVREEKLQDWTGGMCLCVKCTRERNRRRWSLRFHDDEG
;
A
#
# COMPACT_ATOMS: atom_id res chain seq x y z
N MET A 1 28.49 -27.78 3.78
CA MET A 1 27.19 -27.29 4.27
C MET A 1 26.09 -28.20 3.77
N SER A 2 25.46 -29.00 4.63
CA SER A 2 24.36 -29.89 4.24
C SER A 2 23.10 -29.06 3.94
N GLY A 3 23.01 -28.49 2.73
CA GLY A 3 21.98 -27.52 2.35
C GLY A 3 20.56 -27.97 2.73
N ASN A 4 19.88 -27.17 3.54
CA ASN A 4 18.43 -27.32 3.76
C ASN A 4 17.72 -27.21 2.40
N SER A 5 16.59 -27.89 2.24
CA SER A 5 15.81 -27.70 1.02
C SER A 5 15.31 -26.25 0.96
N ALA A 6 15.22 -25.67 -0.24
CA ALA A 6 14.67 -24.32 -0.42
C ALA A 6 13.27 -24.17 0.22
N LEU A 7 12.46 -25.26 0.18
CA LEU A 7 11.14 -25.31 0.81
C LEU A 7 11.21 -25.25 2.35
N PHE A 8 12.22 -25.86 2.97
CA PHE A 8 12.38 -25.77 4.42
C PHE A 8 12.77 -24.35 4.84
N VAL A 9 13.69 -23.71 4.11
CA VAL A 9 14.08 -22.32 4.38
C VAL A 9 12.89 -21.38 4.21
N LEU A 10 12.09 -21.58 3.15
CA LEU A 10 10.83 -20.84 2.97
C LEU A 10 9.86 -21.07 4.14
N ALA A 11 9.64 -22.31 4.56
CA ALA A 11 8.77 -22.61 5.70
C ALA A 11 9.26 -21.95 7.00
N GLN A 12 10.57 -21.93 7.25
CA GLN A 12 11.14 -21.22 8.41
C GLN A 12 10.86 -19.72 8.34
N ALA A 13 11.02 -19.10 7.16
CA ALA A 13 10.70 -17.69 6.97
C ALA A 13 9.21 -17.41 7.23
N LEU A 14 8.31 -18.23 6.67
CA LEU A 14 6.86 -18.10 6.88
C LEU A 14 6.47 -18.26 8.35
N PHE A 15 7.10 -19.21 9.06
CA PHE A 15 6.88 -19.37 10.50
C PHE A 15 7.31 -18.13 11.29
N ILE A 16 8.49 -17.58 11.02
CA ILE A 16 9.00 -16.37 11.69
C ILE A 16 8.10 -15.16 11.40
N SER A 17 7.56 -15.08 10.18
CA SER A 17 6.60 -14.05 9.77
C SER A 17 5.18 -14.32 10.27
N ARG A 18 4.92 -15.35 11.08
CA ARG A 18 3.58 -15.75 11.55
C ARG A 18 2.60 -16.14 10.45
N CYS A 19 3.06 -16.42 9.23
CA CYS A 19 2.27 -17.00 8.14
C CYS A 19 2.09 -18.51 8.37
N PHE A 20 1.49 -18.90 9.49
CA PHE A 20 1.49 -20.30 9.94
C PHE A 20 0.75 -21.23 8.99
N SER A 21 -0.38 -20.80 8.43
CA SER A 21 -1.13 -21.62 7.47
C SER A 21 -0.34 -21.87 6.18
N GLU A 22 0.29 -20.84 5.62
CA GLU A 22 1.17 -20.98 4.44
C GLU A 22 2.42 -21.83 4.76
N CYS A 23 2.97 -21.71 5.97
CA CYS A 23 4.08 -22.53 6.45
C CYS A 23 3.72 -24.02 6.46
N VAL A 24 2.55 -24.37 7.02
CA VAL A 24 2.04 -25.75 7.02
C VAL A 24 1.91 -26.28 5.59
N ALA A 25 1.29 -25.52 4.69
CA ALA A 25 1.09 -25.93 3.30
C ALA A 25 2.42 -26.17 2.54
N VAL A 26 3.44 -25.32 2.76
CA VAL A 26 4.78 -25.52 2.18
C VAL A 26 5.44 -26.79 2.71
N LEU A 27 5.32 -27.07 4.01
CA LEU A 27 5.88 -28.27 4.63
C LEU A 27 5.21 -29.55 4.13
N GLU A 28 3.88 -29.55 4.01
CA GLU A 28 3.12 -30.69 3.47
C GLU A 28 3.53 -31.05 2.05
N ARG A 29 3.70 -30.04 1.20
CA ARG A 29 4.20 -30.25 -0.17
C ARG A 29 5.63 -30.76 -0.17
N SER A 30 6.49 -30.19 0.68
CA SER A 30 7.89 -30.61 0.79
C SER A 30 8.03 -32.07 1.22
N MET A 31 7.13 -32.55 2.09
CA MET A 31 7.11 -33.95 2.54
C MET A 31 6.46 -34.87 1.50
N SER A 32 5.37 -34.44 0.86
CA SER A 32 4.65 -35.23 -0.15
C SER A 32 5.50 -35.56 -1.38
N ARG A 33 6.32 -34.62 -1.86
CA ARG A 33 7.25 -34.84 -2.99
C ARG A 33 8.30 -35.93 -2.73
N ARG A 34 8.47 -36.40 -1.49
CA ARG A 34 9.52 -37.35 -1.09
C ARG A 34 9.02 -38.75 -0.77
N ARG A 35 7.70 -39.00 -0.84
CA ARG A 35 7.11 -40.33 -0.60
C ARG A 35 7.46 -41.37 -1.68
N GLY A 36 8.01 -40.96 -2.83
CA GLY A 36 8.42 -41.86 -3.93
C GLY A 36 9.85 -42.43 -3.84
N SER A 37 10.64 -42.03 -2.84
CA SER A 37 12.01 -42.53 -2.64
C SER A 37 12.08 -43.25 -1.30
N HIS A 38 12.51 -44.51 -1.28
CA HIS A 38 12.78 -45.34 -0.09
C HIS A 38 13.81 -44.69 0.85
N TRP A 39 13.39 -43.66 1.58
CA TRP A 39 14.09 -43.19 2.76
C TRP A 39 13.27 -43.64 3.95
N GLY A 40 13.83 -44.58 4.72
CA GLY A 40 13.31 -44.93 6.03
C GLY A 40 13.09 -43.67 6.87
N HIS A 41 12.17 -43.79 7.82
CA HIS A 41 11.67 -42.77 8.75
C HIS A 41 12.74 -41.95 9.54
N GLU A 42 14.04 -42.14 9.28
CA GLU A 42 15.16 -41.70 10.13
C GLU A 42 16.05 -40.62 9.48
N SER A 43 15.74 -40.09 8.30
CA SER A 43 16.52 -38.95 7.81
C SER A 43 16.25 -37.73 8.73
N SER A 44 17.27 -37.26 9.46
CA SER A 44 17.23 -36.08 10.36
C SER A 44 16.50 -34.87 9.75
N ARG A 45 16.49 -34.76 8.42
CA ARG A 45 15.75 -33.72 7.68
C ARG A 45 14.23 -33.91 7.77
N TYR A 46 13.69 -35.11 7.58
CA TYR A 46 12.25 -35.33 7.67
C TYR A 46 11.71 -34.98 9.07
N VAL A 47 12.45 -35.36 10.11
CA VAL A 47 12.13 -35.03 11.50
C VAL A 47 12.02 -33.51 11.69
N LYS A 48 12.98 -32.73 11.19
CA LYS A 48 12.93 -31.25 11.26
C LYS A 48 11.72 -30.64 10.54
N HIS A 49 11.33 -31.19 9.39
CA HIS A 49 10.13 -30.73 8.68
C HIS A 49 8.85 -31.02 9.49
N LEU A 50 8.77 -32.22 10.08
CA LEU A 50 7.62 -32.63 10.90
C LEU A 50 7.52 -31.80 12.18
N GLU A 51 8.64 -31.57 12.87
CA GLU A 51 8.72 -30.71 14.05
C GLU A 51 8.23 -29.29 13.75
N LEU A 52 8.78 -28.65 12.70
CA LEU A 52 8.35 -27.30 12.31
C LEU A 52 6.86 -27.26 11.95
N LYS A 53 6.34 -28.30 11.30
CA LYS A 53 4.91 -28.41 10.99
C LYS A 53 4.07 -28.43 12.27
N GLN A 54 4.43 -29.27 13.23
CA GLN A 54 3.72 -29.36 14.52
C GLN A 54 3.78 -28.04 15.31
N TYR A 55 4.88 -27.30 15.22
CA TYR A 55 4.95 -25.95 15.79
C TYR A 55 4.02 -24.97 15.06
N ALA A 56 4.03 -24.98 13.72
CA ALA A 56 3.16 -24.12 12.91
C ALA A 56 1.67 -24.40 13.14
N GLU A 57 1.25 -25.67 13.19
CA GLU A 57 -0.13 -26.07 13.48
C GLU A 57 -0.58 -25.64 14.89
N ARG A 58 0.31 -25.74 15.89
CA ARG A 58 0.03 -25.27 17.26
C ARG A 58 -0.13 -23.75 17.31
N ALA A 59 0.76 -23.03 16.63
CA ALA A 59 0.71 -21.58 16.55
C ALA A 59 -0.53 -21.09 15.79
N LEU A 60 -0.91 -21.76 14.71
CA LEU A 60 -2.13 -21.46 13.95
C LEU A 60 -3.40 -21.58 14.83
N ARG A 61 -3.54 -22.67 15.59
CA ARG A 61 -4.66 -22.84 16.56
C ARG A 61 -4.64 -21.80 17.68
N HIS A 62 -3.47 -21.27 18.02
CA HIS A 62 -3.38 -20.18 18.99
C HIS A 62 -3.85 -18.86 18.37
N GLU A 63 -3.46 -18.57 17.14
CA GLU A 63 -3.89 -17.39 16.39
C GLU A 63 -5.41 -17.38 16.19
N GLU A 64 -5.98 -18.52 15.79
CA GLU A 64 -7.43 -18.70 15.63
C GLU A 64 -8.20 -18.35 16.91
N ARG A 65 -7.80 -18.92 18.06
CA ARG A 65 -8.40 -18.59 19.37
C ARG A 65 -8.19 -17.16 19.82
N TYR A 66 -7.14 -16.50 19.35
CA TYR A 66 -6.92 -15.08 19.61
C TYR A 66 -7.92 -14.24 18.80
N LEU A 67 -8.03 -14.53 17.50
CA LEU A 67 -8.93 -13.83 16.58
C LEU A 67 -10.41 -14.07 16.92
N GLU A 68 -10.79 -15.24 17.43
CA GLU A 68 -12.17 -15.52 17.92
C GLU A 68 -12.67 -14.53 18.97
N LYS A 69 -11.77 -13.83 19.68
CA LYS A 69 -12.15 -12.80 20.66
C LYS A 69 -12.49 -11.46 20.00
N ASP A 70 -11.98 -11.22 18.80
CA ASP A 70 -12.22 -10.00 18.03
C ASP A 70 -13.64 -10.01 17.45
N ASP A 71 -14.38 -8.91 17.62
CA ASP A 71 -15.73 -8.78 17.05
C ASP A 71 -15.67 -8.82 15.52
N SER A 72 -14.65 -8.20 14.92
CA SER A 72 -14.48 -8.16 13.46
C SER A 72 -14.29 -9.55 12.85
N TRP A 73 -13.58 -10.44 13.56
CA TRP A 73 -13.42 -11.83 13.15
C TRP A 73 -14.74 -12.60 13.22
N ARG A 74 -15.52 -12.40 14.30
CA ARG A 74 -16.80 -13.10 14.50
C ARG A 74 -17.86 -12.69 13.47
N ASP A 75 -17.81 -11.45 13.03
CA ASP A 75 -18.70 -10.91 12.00
C ASP A 75 -18.23 -11.21 10.57
N SER A 76 -17.01 -11.73 10.39
CA SER A 76 -16.45 -12.06 9.09
C SER A 76 -16.97 -13.40 8.53
N THR A 77 -17.02 -13.51 7.21
CA THR A 77 -17.32 -14.77 6.51
C THR A 77 -16.20 -15.79 6.70
N GLU A 78 -16.49 -17.08 6.51
CA GLU A 78 -15.45 -18.14 6.56
C GLU A 78 -14.30 -17.88 5.58
N GLU A 79 -14.60 -17.31 4.40
CA GLU A 79 -13.59 -16.97 3.39
C GLU A 79 -12.66 -15.84 3.88
N GLU A 80 -13.21 -14.82 4.56
CA GLU A 80 -12.44 -13.72 5.15
C GLU A 80 -11.61 -14.17 6.35
N GLN A 81 -12.19 -15.00 7.22
CA GLN A 81 -11.49 -15.63 8.35
C GLN A 81 -10.29 -16.45 7.87
N HIS A 82 -10.49 -17.27 6.84
CA HIS A 82 -9.40 -18.04 6.24
C HIS A 82 -8.33 -17.15 5.61
N ALA A 83 -8.72 -16.05 4.96
CA ALA A 83 -7.78 -15.07 4.42
C ALA A 83 -6.97 -14.36 5.53
N MET A 84 -7.59 -14.06 6.67
CA MET A 84 -6.92 -13.47 7.83
C MET A 84 -5.90 -14.44 8.45
N LEU A 85 -6.23 -15.72 8.61
CA LEU A 85 -5.30 -16.76 9.10
C LEU A 85 -4.16 -17.07 8.14
N GLY A 86 -4.35 -16.80 6.85
CA GLY A 86 -3.30 -16.91 5.83
C GLY A 86 -2.23 -15.82 5.93
N LYS A 87 -2.49 -14.74 6.69
CA LYS A 87 -1.63 -13.55 6.76
C LYS A 87 -0.85 -13.51 8.06
N GLY A 88 0.43 -13.27 7.92
CA GLY A 88 1.33 -12.97 9.02
C GLY A 88 1.74 -11.49 9.01
N ASP A 89 2.85 -11.21 9.68
CA ASP A 89 3.43 -9.87 9.81
C ASP A 89 4.90 -9.89 9.40
N ILE A 90 5.31 -8.91 8.60
CA ILE A 90 6.72 -8.67 8.30
C ILE A 90 7.13 -7.26 8.69
N ARG A 91 8.40 -7.08 8.99
CA ARG A 91 8.99 -5.76 9.20
C ARG A 91 9.22 -5.07 7.87
N VAL A 92 8.79 -3.82 7.76
CA VAL A 92 8.99 -2.98 6.59
C VAL A 92 10.24 -2.13 6.80
N VAL A 93 11.37 -2.61 6.28
CA VAL A 93 12.65 -1.92 6.31
C VAL A 93 13.15 -1.67 4.88
N PRO A 94 13.95 -0.61 4.64
CA PRO A 94 14.52 -0.42 3.32
C PRO A 94 15.58 -1.48 3.09
N TYR A 95 15.65 -1.99 1.87
CA TYR A 95 16.70 -2.92 1.51
C TYR A 95 18.06 -2.21 1.58
N PRO A 96 19.12 -2.84 2.11
CA PRO A 96 20.42 -2.20 2.29
C PRO A 96 21.05 -1.66 1.01
N TRP A 97 20.67 -2.22 -0.14
CA TRP A 97 21.20 -1.88 -1.46
C TRP A 97 20.31 -0.95 -2.29
N ILE A 98 19.21 -0.39 -1.73
CA ILE A 98 18.41 0.59 -2.47
C ILE A 98 19.28 1.82 -2.78
N PRO A 99 19.45 2.20 -4.06
CA PRO A 99 20.21 3.40 -4.41
C PRO A 99 19.60 4.65 -3.76
N LYS A 100 20.44 5.55 -3.23
CA LYS A 100 19.98 6.81 -2.60
C LYS A 100 19.07 7.64 -3.49
N THR A 101 19.29 7.59 -4.82
CA THR A 101 18.52 8.28 -5.85
C THR A 101 17.11 7.69 -6.06
N LEU A 102 16.86 6.47 -5.59
CA LEU A 102 15.56 5.79 -5.64
C LEU A 102 14.88 5.75 -4.27
N PHE A 103 15.66 5.87 -3.20
CA PHE A 103 15.18 6.02 -1.83
C PHE A 103 14.56 7.40 -1.57
N ARG A 104 15.08 8.46 -2.22
CA ARG A 104 14.58 9.84 -2.09
C ARG A 104 13.93 10.31 -3.38
N ARG A 105 13.00 11.26 -3.26
CA ARG A 105 12.55 12.05 -4.41
C ARG A 105 13.68 12.98 -4.84
N SER A 106 14.02 12.95 -6.12
CA SER A 106 15.05 13.84 -6.65
C SER A 106 14.57 15.29 -6.69
N GLU A 107 15.50 16.24 -6.58
CA GLU A 107 15.18 17.67 -6.68
C GLU A 107 14.47 18.00 -8.00
N SER A 108 14.87 17.36 -9.10
CA SER A 108 14.18 17.52 -10.40
C SER A 108 12.74 16.99 -10.38
N ALA A 109 12.46 15.93 -9.62
CA ALA A 109 11.10 15.42 -9.46
C ALA A 109 10.24 16.39 -8.64
N ILE A 110 10.77 16.94 -7.55
CA ILE A 110 10.10 17.95 -6.72
C ILE A 110 9.89 19.26 -7.48
N SER A 111 10.89 19.73 -8.24
CA SER A 111 10.77 20.92 -9.09
C SER A 111 9.65 20.77 -10.13
N ARG A 112 9.54 19.60 -10.79
CA ARG A 112 8.43 19.31 -11.70
C ARG A 112 7.08 19.23 -10.99
N ALA A 113 7.03 18.62 -9.81
CA ALA A 113 5.82 18.57 -9.00
C ALA A 113 5.37 19.98 -8.58
N ASN A 114 6.32 20.85 -8.21
CA ASN A 114 6.06 22.26 -7.93
C ASN A 114 5.46 23.00 -9.11
N LYS A 115 6.02 22.81 -10.32
CA LYS A 115 5.44 23.38 -11.54
C LYS A 115 3.99 22.95 -11.73
N THR A 116 3.70 21.65 -11.61
CA THR A 116 2.33 21.13 -11.72
C THR A 116 1.41 21.70 -10.63
N LEU A 117 1.87 21.78 -9.38
CA LEU A 117 1.07 22.33 -8.28
C LEU A 117 0.81 23.83 -8.47
N GLN A 118 1.78 24.59 -8.96
CA GLN A 118 1.65 26.01 -9.27
C GLN A 118 0.62 26.23 -10.37
N ASP A 119 0.68 25.45 -11.45
CA ASP A 119 -0.33 25.47 -12.52
C ASP A 119 -1.74 25.19 -11.97
N TYR A 120 -1.87 24.22 -11.06
CA TYR A 120 -3.15 23.82 -10.47
C TYR A 120 -3.70 24.81 -9.44
N SER A 121 -2.82 25.48 -8.71
CA SER A 121 -3.16 26.39 -7.60
C SER A 121 -3.04 27.87 -7.94
N GLN A 122 -2.77 28.20 -9.21
CA GLN A 122 -2.54 29.57 -9.67
C GLN A 122 -1.46 30.26 -8.82
N ASP A 123 -0.30 29.63 -8.74
CA ASP A 123 0.88 30.09 -7.99
C ASP A 123 0.66 30.31 -6.49
N SER A 124 -0.40 29.73 -5.92
CA SER A 124 -0.75 29.93 -4.50
C SER A 124 -0.02 28.97 -3.57
N LEU A 125 0.51 27.86 -4.08
CA LEU A 125 1.08 26.77 -3.29
C LEU A 125 2.46 26.33 -3.78
N VAL A 126 3.23 25.73 -2.87
CA VAL A 126 4.55 25.16 -3.15
C VAL A 126 4.82 23.95 -2.25
N ILE A 127 5.48 22.94 -2.81
CA ILE A 127 6.03 21.78 -2.12
C ILE A 127 7.43 22.12 -1.61
N ARG A 128 7.65 21.94 -0.31
CA ARG A 128 8.95 22.13 0.37
C ARG A 128 9.15 21.06 1.43
N THR A 129 10.36 20.96 1.97
CA THR A 129 10.62 20.11 3.14
C THR A 129 9.65 20.49 4.26
N SER A 130 8.94 19.49 4.79
CA SER A 130 7.93 19.69 5.83
C SER A 130 8.57 20.19 7.13
N SER A 131 7.83 21.00 7.88
CA SER A 131 8.19 21.39 9.26
C SER A 131 8.28 20.18 10.20
N LEU A 132 7.62 19.07 9.84
CA LEU A 132 7.70 17.80 10.56
C LEU A 132 8.99 17.02 10.29
N SER A 133 9.79 17.38 9.28
CA SER A 133 10.92 16.57 8.83
C SER A 133 11.98 16.33 9.91
N VAL A 134 12.30 17.34 10.74
CA VAL A 134 13.24 17.19 11.86
C VAL A 134 12.63 16.40 13.02
N PRO A 135 11.44 16.77 13.55
CA PRO A 135 10.79 16.00 14.61
C PRO A 135 10.57 14.52 14.28
N LEU A 136 10.14 14.19 13.06
CA LEU A 136 9.92 12.81 12.62
C LEU A 136 11.23 11.99 12.57
N ARG A 137 12.37 12.64 12.27
CA ARG A 137 13.68 11.98 12.35
C ARG A 137 14.10 11.77 13.79
N SER A 138 13.92 12.77 14.64
CA SER A 138 14.27 12.69 16.06
C SER A 138 13.45 11.64 16.81
N SER A 139 12.20 11.41 16.41
CA SER A 139 11.35 10.34 16.95
C SER A 139 11.60 8.96 16.33
N GLY A 140 12.43 8.87 15.28
CA GLY A 140 12.65 7.64 14.53
C GLY A 140 11.51 7.25 13.57
N GLN A 141 10.48 8.08 13.39
CA GLN A 141 9.38 7.76 12.47
C GLN A 141 9.79 7.72 11.00
N ILE A 142 10.86 8.44 10.64
CA ILE A 142 11.50 8.37 9.32
C ILE A 142 13.01 8.18 9.48
N GLN A 143 13.62 7.48 8.52
CA GLN A 143 15.05 7.17 8.59
C GLN A 143 15.94 8.38 8.29
N HIS A 144 17.21 8.29 8.70
CA HIS A 144 18.23 9.26 8.33
C HIS A 144 18.37 9.30 6.81
N GLY A 145 17.97 10.42 6.21
CA GLY A 145 17.97 10.58 4.77
C GLY A 145 16.70 10.13 4.05
N GLN A 146 15.63 9.75 4.75
CA GLN A 146 14.31 9.73 4.14
C GLN A 146 13.79 11.17 4.03
N ASP A 147 13.14 11.48 2.91
CA ASP A 147 12.57 12.80 2.68
C ASP A 147 11.19 12.93 3.36
N ALA A 148 10.86 14.16 3.74
CA ALA A 148 9.53 14.51 4.23
C ALA A 148 9.18 15.87 3.65
N TYR A 149 8.21 15.89 2.74
CA TYR A 149 7.74 17.09 2.06
C TYR A 149 6.33 17.44 2.56
N GLY A 150 5.97 18.70 2.41
CA GLY A 150 4.66 19.25 2.72
C GLY A 150 4.28 20.32 1.69
N ILE A 151 3.01 20.70 1.68
CA ILE A 151 2.50 21.81 0.87
C ILE A 151 2.42 23.07 1.73
N PHE A 152 2.89 24.20 1.19
CA PHE A 152 2.95 25.49 1.87
C PHE A 152 2.25 26.57 1.05
N ALA A 153 1.64 27.52 1.75
CA ALA A 153 1.03 28.70 1.13
C ALA A 153 2.11 29.70 0.66
N MET A 154 2.01 30.15 -0.58
CA MET A 154 2.90 31.18 -1.14
C MET A 154 2.42 32.62 -0.87
N ARG A 155 1.16 32.75 -0.45
CA ARG A 155 0.48 33.99 -0.10
C ARG A 155 -0.56 33.71 0.99
N ASP A 156 -1.12 34.76 1.58
CA ASP A 156 -2.26 34.61 2.48
C ASP A 156 -3.47 34.05 1.70
N LEU A 157 -4.15 33.07 2.30
CA LEU A 157 -5.34 32.44 1.72
C LEU A 157 -6.52 32.64 2.68
N PRO A 158 -7.66 33.17 2.22
CA PRO A 158 -8.89 33.22 3.00
C PRO A 158 -9.40 31.83 3.38
N ALA A 159 -10.28 31.75 4.37
CA ALA A 159 -11.06 30.54 4.62
C ALA A 159 -11.93 30.18 3.39
N ASN A 160 -12.26 28.90 3.24
CA ASN A 160 -13.06 28.36 2.14
C ASN A 160 -12.46 28.58 0.73
N THR A 161 -11.16 28.86 0.64
CA THR A 161 -10.43 28.93 -0.63
C THR A 161 -10.27 27.53 -1.21
N LYS A 162 -10.76 27.32 -2.44
CA LYS A 162 -10.47 26.11 -3.22
C LYS A 162 -9.04 26.20 -3.74
N LEU A 163 -8.22 25.26 -3.30
CA LEU A 163 -6.78 25.24 -3.56
C LEU A 163 -6.48 24.69 -4.95
N PHE A 164 -6.92 23.46 -5.23
CA PHE A 164 -6.81 22.82 -6.53
C PHE A 164 -7.67 21.55 -6.60
N LEU A 165 -7.79 21.01 -7.82
CA LEU A 165 -8.35 19.71 -8.12
C LEU A 165 -7.22 18.75 -8.53
N ASP A 166 -7.13 17.59 -7.88
CA ASP A 166 -6.18 16.54 -8.24
C ASP A 166 -6.92 15.35 -8.85
N LYS A 167 -6.62 15.04 -10.12
CA LYS A 167 -7.30 13.99 -10.88
C LYS A 167 -6.74 12.60 -10.54
N THR A 168 -7.65 11.64 -10.42
CA THR A 168 -7.28 10.27 -10.08
C THR A 168 -6.99 9.45 -11.34
N ILE A 169 -5.75 8.95 -11.45
CA ILE A 169 -5.34 8.03 -12.54
C ILE A 169 -4.91 6.66 -11.95
N LEU A 170 -4.27 6.66 -10.78
CA LEU A 170 -3.97 5.44 -10.03
C LEU A 170 -5.15 5.16 -9.12
N CYS A 171 -6.09 4.31 -9.54
CA CYS A 171 -7.17 3.83 -8.69
C CYS A 171 -7.59 2.41 -9.06
N ALA A 172 -8.27 1.77 -8.11
CA ALA A 172 -8.98 0.53 -8.32
C ALA A 172 -10.29 0.51 -7.52
N SER A 173 -11.22 -0.32 -7.98
CA SER A 173 -12.50 -0.56 -7.33
C SER A 173 -12.98 -1.96 -7.68
N ASN A 174 -13.67 -2.61 -6.76
CA ASN A 174 -14.39 -3.87 -6.99
C ASN A 174 -15.70 -3.68 -7.75
N GLY A 175 -16.18 -2.44 -7.86
CA GLY A 175 -17.46 -2.16 -8.46
C GLY A 175 -17.48 -2.36 -9.98
N SER A 176 -18.62 -2.87 -10.45
CA SER A 176 -18.86 -3.05 -11.87
C SER A 176 -19.19 -1.73 -12.58
N ALA A 177 -19.77 -0.76 -11.85
CA ALA A 177 -20.37 0.50 -12.30
C ALA A 177 -19.38 1.67 -12.54
N GLN A 178 -18.08 1.46 -12.33
CA GLN A 178 -17.05 2.51 -12.32
C GLN A 178 -16.35 2.69 -13.67
N CYS A 179 -15.78 3.87 -13.85
CA CYS A 179 -14.81 4.20 -14.90
C CYS A 179 -13.55 3.36 -14.73
N THR A 180 -13.11 2.73 -15.82
CA THR A 180 -11.91 1.90 -15.82
C THR A 180 -10.64 2.70 -15.50
N ALA A 181 -10.60 3.98 -15.87
CA ALA A 181 -9.44 4.85 -15.69
C ALA A 181 -9.39 5.49 -14.30
N CYS A 182 -10.44 6.22 -13.93
CA CYS A 182 -10.45 7.06 -12.74
C CYS A 182 -11.39 6.56 -11.63
N CYS A 183 -12.07 5.43 -11.82
CA CYS A 183 -12.99 4.84 -10.84
C CYS A 183 -14.22 5.71 -10.52
N ALA A 184 -14.53 6.70 -11.36
CA ALA A 184 -15.73 7.52 -11.19
C ALA A 184 -16.99 6.69 -11.44
N ASP A 185 -18.05 7.01 -10.71
CA ASP A 185 -19.37 6.44 -10.93
C ASP A 185 -19.89 6.77 -12.34
N LEU A 186 -20.26 5.73 -13.10
CA LEU A 186 -20.80 5.86 -14.47
C LEU A 186 -22.32 5.66 -14.55
N SER A 187 -23.03 5.70 -13.42
CA SER A 187 -24.50 5.59 -13.38
C SER A 187 -25.21 6.61 -14.28
N ARG A 188 -24.58 7.77 -14.53
CA ARG A 188 -25.09 8.86 -15.37
C ARG A 188 -24.72 8.76 -16.84
N GLY A 189 -23.98 7.74 -17.25
CA GLY A 189 -23.54 7.55 -18.62
C GLY A 189 -22.06 7.13 -18.72
N ALA A 190 -21.74 6.41 -19.78
CA ALA A 190 -20.40 5.89 -20.05
C ALA A 190 -20.09 5.90 -21.54
N SER A 191 -18.85 6.24 -21.88
CA SER A 191 -18.27 5.94 -23.18
C SER A 191 -17.64 4.55 -23.16
N ARG A 192 -17.72 3.81 -24.28
CA ARG A 192 -17.08 2.49 -24.43
C ARG A 192 -15.90 2.58 -25.39
N PHE A 193 -14.72 2.14 -24.92
CA PHE A 193 -13.51 2.03 -25.74
C PHE A 193 -12.87 0.67 -25.45
N GLN A 194 -12.55 -0.10 -26.51
CA GLN A 194 -11.98 -1.44 -26.38
C GLN A 194 -12.74 -2.35 -25.40
N GLY A 195 -14.09 -2.33 -25.46
CA GLY A 195 -14.95 -3.12 -24.58
C GLY A 195 -15.07 -2.65 -23.13
N LYS A 196 -14.26 -1.66 -22.70
CA LYS A 196 -14.25 -1.13 -21.33
C LYS A 196 -15.01 0.20 -21.24
N ARG A 197 -15.48 0.54 -20.03
CA ARG A 197 -16.31 1.73 -19.78
C ARG A 197 -15.47 2.85 -19.16
N TYR A 198 -15.66 4.06 -19.66
CA TYR A 198 -14.94 5.27 -19.27
C TYR A 198 -15.93 6.43 -19.13
N CYS A 199 -15.53 7.46 -18.38
CA CYS A 199 -16.29 8.71 -18.35
C CYS A 199 -16.41 9.31 -19.75
N ASP A 200 -15.28 9.43 -20.44
CA ASP A 200 -15.15 10.03 -21.75
C ASP A 200 -13.87 9.51 -22.45
N ARG A 201 -13.58 10.07 -23.63
CA ARG A 201 -12.38 9.75 -24.40
C ARG A 201 -11.08 10.22 -23.71
N ASN A 202 -11.14 11.27 -22.90
CA ASN A 202 -9.95 11.78 -22.21
C ASN A 202 -9.51 10.81 -21.11
N CYS A 203 -10.45 10.29 -20.32
CA CYS A 203 -10.17 9.23 -19.34
C CYS A 203 -9.50 8.00 -19.97
N PHE A 204 -9.97 7.58 -21.15
CA PHE A 204 -9.33 6.48 -21.89
C PHE A 204 -7.89 6.83 -22.30
N ARG A 205 -7.67 8.03 -22.86
CA ARG A 205 -6.35 8.50 -23.27
C ARG A 205 -5.39 8.67 -22.10
N ASP A 206 -5.87 9.16 -20.96
CA ASP A 206 -5.07 9.35 -19.75
C ASP A 206 -4.61 8.00 -19.19
N LEU A 207 -5.50 7.00 -19.13
CA LEU A 207 -5.13 5.64 -18.75
C LEU A 207 -4.13 5.03 -19.74
N GLN A 208 -4.37 5.17 -21.05
CA GLN A 208 -3.46 4.66 -22.09
C GLN A 208 -2.09 5.35 -22.04
N ALA A 209 -2.06 6.64 -21.70
CA ALA A 209 -0.82 7.37 -21.51
C ALA A 209 -0.05 6.87 -20.29
N ALA A 210 -0.75 6.52 -19.19
CA ALA A 210 -0.14 6.04 -17.95
C ALA A 210 0.29 4.57 -18.01
N CYS A 211 -0.55 3.68 -18.54
CA CYS A 211 -0.41 2.22 -18.45
C CYS A 211 -0.20 1.51 -19.81
N GLY A 212 -0.32 2.23 -20.94
CA GLY A 212 -0.19 1.65 -22.28
C GLY A 212 -1.51 1.16 -22.89
N VAL A 213 -1.44 0.73 -24.16
CA VAL A 213 -2.61 0.18 -24.88
C VAL A 213 -2.87 -1.23 -24.37
N GLY A 214 -4.09 -1.53 -23.93
CA GLY A 214 -4.43 -2.88 -23.49
C GLY A 214 -4.01 -3.24 -22.07
N ALA A 215 -3.82 -2.25 -21.18
CA ALA A 215 -3.66 -2.49 -19.74
C ALA A 215 -4.64 -3.57 -19.28
N LEU A 216 -4.09 -4.69 -18.79
CA LEU A 216 -4.75 -5.97 -18.54
C LEU A 216 -5.91 -5.85 -17.54
N SER A 217 -6.03 -4.70 -16.87
CA SER A 217 -7.04 -4.40 -15.87
C SER A 217 -8.47 -4.30 -16.42
N ARG A 218 -9.11 -5.44 -16.66
CA ARG A 218 -10.30 -5.93 -15.94
C ARG A 218 -10.36 -7.42 -16.25
N HIS A 219 -10.14 -8.27 -15.26
CA HIS A 219 -10.61 -9.66 -15.27
C HIS A 219 -12.13 -9.66 -15.42
N GLY A 220 -12.59 -9.44 -16.65
CA GLY A 220 -13.89 -9.86 -17.12
C GLY A 220 -13.77 -11.33 -17.46
N GLN A 221 -14.46 -12.15 -16.67
CA GLN A 221 -14.87 -13.50 -17.01
C GLN A 221 -15.12 -13.63 -18.52
N GLY A 222 -14.23 -14.28 -19.26
CA GLY A 222 -14.45 -14.43 -20.71
C GLY A 222 -13.18 -14.63 -21.52
N ARG A 223 -12.75 -15.89 -21.57
CA ARG A 223 -12.01 -16.55 -22.66
C ARG A 223 -10.70 -15.89 -23.12
N GLN A 224 -9.64 -16.70 -23.01
CA GLN A 224 -8.27 -16.48 -23.47
C GLN A 224 -7.41 -15.61 -22.54
N ALA A 225 -7.22 -16.09 -21.31
CA ALA A 225 -5.86 -16.11 -20.77
C ALA A 225 -4.99 -16.84 -21.82
N THR A 226 -4.31 -16.10 -22.68
CA THR A 226 -3.24 -16.65 -23.50
C THR A 226 -2.29 -17.33 -22.54
N ARG A 227 -2.20 -18.65 -22.68
CA ARG A 227 -1.32 -19.52 -21.91
C ARG A 227 0.14 -19.16 -22.20
N PHE A 228 0.62 -18.06 -21.66
CA PHE A 228 2.04 -17.92 -21.31
C PHE A 228 2.22 -18.51 -19.92
N ARG A 229 1.86 -19.80 -19.75
CA ARG A 229 2.58 -20.61 -18.77
C ARG A 229 3.92 -20.89 -19.42
N MET A 230 4.97 -20.20 -18.98
CA MET A 230 6.30 -20.80 -19.14
C MET A 230 6.22 -22.21 -18.56
N ASN A 231 6.53 -23.22 -19.38
CA ASN A 231 6.65 -24.60 -18.92
C ASN A 231 7.64 -24.60 -17.73
N GLY A 232 7.16 -24.82 -16.50
CA GLY A 232 8.03 -24.96 -15.32
C GLY A 232 7.57 -24.25 -14.05
N PHE A 233 6.74 -23.19 -14.12
CA PHE A 233 6.24 -22.53 -12.90
C PHE A 233 4.89 -23.13 -12.48
N GLN A 234 4.92 -24.05 -11.52
CA GLN A 234 3.76 -24.38 -10.69
C GLN A 234 3.90 -23.60 -9.38
N PRO A 235 2.90 -22.77 -9.01
CA PRO A 235 2.89 -22.13 -7.69
C PRO A 235 3.17 -23.19 -6.61
N LEU A 236 4.01 -22.84 -5.63
CA LEU A 236 4.42 -23.77 -4.56
C LEU A 236 3.26 -24.13 -3.63
N LEU A 237 2.21 -23.31 -3.63
CA LEU A 237 0.93 -23.67 -3.06
C LEU A 237 0.05 -24.16 -4.23
N PRO A 238 -0.53 -25.38 -4.20
CA PRO A 238 -1.61 -25.74 -5.13
C PRO A 238 -2.77 -24.73 -5.00
N ASP A 239 -3.87 -24.88 -5.76
CA ASP A 239 -5.17 -24.27 -5.41
C ASP A 239 -5.50 -24.65 -3.95
N SER A 240 -4.98 -23.89 -2.98
CA SER A 240 -4.85 -24.34 -1.60
C SER A 240 -6.16 -24.21 -0.85
N GLY A 241 -7.29 -24.20 -1.56
CA GLY A 241 -8.56 -23.70 -1.05
C GLY A 241 -8.55 -22.19 -0.76
N PHE A 242 -7.39 -21.52 -0.80
CA PHE A 242 -7.27 -20.08 -0.65
C PHE A 242 -7.76 -19.38 -1.92
N LYS A 243 -9.08 -19.21 -2.02
CA LYS A 243 -9.65 -18.13 -2.84
C LYS A 243 -9.21 -16.82 -2.20
N SER A 244 -8.02 -16.32 -2.54
CA SER A 244 -7.63 -14.99 -2.08
C SER A 244 -8.58 -13.98 -2.73
N VAL A 245 -9.32 -13.29 -1.88
CA VAL A 245 -10.23 -12.20 -2.22
C VAL A 245 -9.38 -11.13 -2.89
N VAL A 246 -9.60 -10.93 -4.20
CA VAL A 246 -8.96 -9.81 -4.91
C VAL A 246 -9.60 -8.54 -4.37
N ASN A 247 -8.92 -7.88 -3.43
CA ASN A 247 -9.33 -6.59 -2.92
C ASN A 247 -8.80 -5.45 -3.81
N GLU A 248 -9.28 -4.25 -3.54
CA GLU A 248 -9.03 -3.07 -4.34
C GLU A 248 -7.57 -2.62 -4.23
N GLU A 249 -6.93 -2.85 -3.09
CA GLU A 249 -5.50 -2.59 -2.90
C GLU A 249 -4.61 -3.43 -3.83
N HIS A 250 -4.94 -4.72 -3.99
CA HIS A 250 -4.22 -5.58 -4.91
C HIS A 250 -4.35 -5.10 -6.36
N LEU A 251 -5.56 -4.70 -6.76
CA LEU A 251 -5.82 -4.12 -8.08
C LEU A 251 -5.09 -2.79 -8.30
N LEU A 252 -5.01 -1.96 -7.25
CA LEU A 252 -4.26 -0.70 -7.30
C LEU A 252 -2.76 -0.95 -7.45
N PHE A 253 -2.23 -1.95 -6.74
CA PHE A 253 -0.84 -2.37 -6.88
C PHE A 253 -0.54 -2.87 -8.30
N GLN A 254 -1.40 -3.73 -8.85
CA GLN A 254 -1.27 -4.19 -10.25
C GLN A 254 -1.24 -3.02 -11.23
N ARG A 255 -2.13 -2.03 -11.04
CA ARG A 255 -2.12 -0.80 -11.85
C ARG A 255 -0.82 -0.01 -11.69
N ALA A 256 -0.25 0.07 -10.49
CA ALA A 256 1.05 0.70 -10.28
C ALA A 256 2.18 -0.05 -11.02
N VAL A 257 2.15 -1.39 -11.04
CA VAL A 257 3.08 -2.22 -11.82
C VAL A 257 2.89 -2.00 -13.32
N GLU A 258 1.67 -1.89 -13.83
CA GLU A 258 1.40 -1.54 -15.24
C GLU A 258 2.02 -0.18 -15.60
N VAL A 259 1.88 0.83 -14.73
CA VAL A 259 2.50 2.15 -14.92
C VAL A 259 4.03 2.05 -14.96
N ALA A 260 4.63 1.29 -14.05
CA ALA A 260 6.07 1.09 -13.99
C ALA A 260 6.58 0.37 -15.25
N PHE A 261 5.94 -0.74 -15.61
CA PHE A 261 6.22 -1.52 -16.81
C PHE A 261 6.16 -0.65 -18.07
N HIS A 262 5.05 0.06 -18.27
CA HIS A 262 4.88 0.91 -19.44
C HIS A 262 5.90 2.05 -19.51
N SER A 263 6.26 2.64 -18.37
CA SER A 263 7.33 3.64 -18.29
C SER A 263 8.67 3.10 -18.78
N THR A 264 9.04 1.88 -18.34
CA THR A 264 10.32 1.24 -18.72
C THR A 264 10.35 0.86 -20.21
N LYS A 265 9.20 0.47 -20.79
CA LYS A 265 9.10 0.20 -22.23
C LYS A 265 9.20 1.46 -23.08
N ARG A 266 8.66 2.59 -22.61
CA ARG A 266 8.78 3.88 -23.31
C ARG A 266 10.14 4.55 -23.16
N HIS A 267 10.83 4.28 -22.07
CA HIS A 267 12.13 4.86 -21.76
C HIS A 267 13.10 3.75 -21.36
N PRO A 268 13.67 3.02 -22.34
CA PRO A 268 14.66 1.98 -22.06
C PRO A 268 15.81 2.52 -21.20
N GLY A 269 16.18 1.78 -20.16
CA GLY A 269 17.19 2.20 -19.17
C GLY A 269 16.66 3.09 -18.03
N GLN A 270 15.40 3.51 -18.05
CA GLN A 270 14.78 4.15 -16.90
C GLN A 270 14.36 3.12 -15.86
N HIS A 271 14.86 3.27 -14.63
CA HIS A 271 14.50 2.39 -13.52
C HIS A 271 12.97 2.42 -13.22
N PRO A 272 12.30 1.29 -12.94
CA PRO A 272 10.84 1.22 -12.75
C PRO A 272 10.29 2.18 -11.68
N LEU A 273 11.00 2.33 -10.55
CA LEU A 273 10.65 3.27 -9.48
C LEU A 273 10.70 4.76 -9.88
N GLN A 274 11.23 5.10 -11.06
CA GLN A 274 11.25 6.47 -11.58
C GLN A 274 10.04 6.80 -12.47
N ALA A 275 9.09 5.88 -12.64
CA ALA A 275 7.86 6.15 -13.37
C ALA A 275 7.15 7.40 -12.82
N ARG A 276 6.63 8.24 -13.71
CA ARG A 276 6.29 9.66 -13.45
C ARG A 276 5.46 9.89 -12.19
N MET A 277 4.42 9.09 -11.97
CA MET A 277 3.51 9.23 -10.82
C MET A 277 4.07 8.53 -9.57
N LEU A 278 4.74 7.39 -9.75
CA LEU A 278 5.23 6.56 -8.65
C LEU A 278 6.46 7.17 -7.97
N ARG A 279 7.29 7.91 -8.71
CA ARG A 279 8.50 8.56 -8.16
C ARG A 279 8.21 9.72 -7.22
N LEU A 280 6.96 10.19 -7.15
CA LEU A 280 6.56 11.30 -6.29
C LEU A 280 5.96 10.82 -4.96
N LEU A 281 5.71 9.52 -4.84
CA LEU A 281 5.15 8.89 -3.66
C LEU A 281 6.24 8.56 -2.65
N THR A 282 5.93 8.75 -1.38
CA THR A 282 6.83 8.39 -0.28
C THR A 282 6.75 6.90 -0.04
N ALA A 283 7.86 6.17 -0.14
CA ALA A 283 7.93 4.82 0.41
C ALA A 283 8.14 4.94 1.90
N ARG A 284 7.39 4.19 2.69
CA ARG A 284 7.58 4.18 4.13
C ARG A 284 8.32 2.95 4.61
N TYR A 285 9.32 3.20 5.45
CA TYR A 285 10.07 2.18 6.16
C TYR A 285 10.23 2.68 7.60
N HIS A 286 9.34 2.29 8.50
CA HIS A 286 9.40 2.80 9.87
C HIS A 286 10.62 2.24 10.59
N HIS A 287 11.09 2.96 11.60
CA HIS A 287 12.12 2.45 12.51
C HIS A 287 11.47 1.78 13.73
N GLY A 288 12.12 0.73 14.26
CA GLY A 288 11.72 0.06 15.50
C GLY A 288 10.81 -1.16 15.33
N ASN A 289 10.40 -1.77 16.45
CA ASN A 289 9.61 -3.01 16.48
C ASN A 289 8.16 -2.86 16.02
N GLN A 290 7.70 -1.63 15.73
CA GLN A 290 6.29 -1.31 15.42
C GLN A 290 6.02 -1.13 13.91
N ALA A 291 7.04 -1.39 13.08
CA ALA A 291 7.05 -1.21 11.63
C ALA A 291 6.52 -2.44 10.87
N THR A 292 5.42 -3.04 11.29
CA THR A 292 4.93 -4.29 10.70
C THR A 292 3.87 -4.02 9.63
N ARG A 293 3.89 -4.78 8.54
CA ARG A 293 2.76 -4.88 7.61
C ARG A 293 2.23 -6.30 7.56
N ARG A 294 0.93 -6.44 7.30
CA ARG A 294 0.34 -7.73 6.95
C ARG A 294 1.00 -8.28 5.70
N TYR A 295 1.27 -9.59 5.70
CA TYR A 295 1.99 -10.27 4.64
C TYR A 295 1.44 -11.65 4.36
N SER A 296 1.36 -12.00 3.07
CA SER A 296 1.08 -13.36 2.60
C SER A 296 2.04 -13.70 1.48
N TYR A 297 2.65 -14.88 1.52
CA TYR A 297 3.47 -15.38 0.42
C TYR A 297 2.67 -15.60 -0.85
N ALA A 298 1.43 -16.07 -0.74
CA ALA A 298 0.54 -16.22 -1.89
C ALA A 298 0.25 -14.87 -2.55
N GLU A 299 -0.11 -13.84 -1.78
CA GLU A 299 -0.53 -12.54 -2.32
C GLU A 299 0.64 -11.62 -2.67
N ASP A 300 1.64 -11.53 -1.80
CA ASP A 300 2.74 -10.56 -1.92
C ASP A 300 3.93 -11.08 -2.73
N VAL A 301 4.02 -12.39 -2.99
CA VAL A 301 5.09 -12.96 -3.81
C VAL A 301 4.52 -13.68 -5.02
N CYS A 302 3.76 -14.76 -4.82
CA CYS A 302 3.30 -15.61 -5.93
C CYS A 302 2.46 -14.83 -6.95
N ARG A 303 1.40 -14.15 -6.50
CA ARG A 303 0.50 -13.39 -7.40
C ARG A 303 1.22 -12.24 -8.11
N ARG A 304 2.16 -11.57 -7.45
CA ARG A 304 2.93 -10.48 -8.07
C ARG A 304 3.82 -11.02 -9.20
N ILE A 305 4.49 -12.15 -8.97
CA ILE A 305 5.29 -12.84 -9.99
C ILE A 305 4.41 -13.29 -11.16
N GLU A 306 3.26 -13.92 -10.88
CA GLU A 306 2.31 -14.34 -11.89
C GLU A 306 1.83 -13.16 -12.76
N PHE A 307 1.53 -12.02 -12.12
CA PHE A 307 1.12 -10.80 -12.82
C PHE A 307 2.24 -10.25 -13.71
N LEU A 308 3.48 -10.21 -13.22
CA LEU A 308 4.64 -9.81 -14.03
C LEU A 308 4.83 -10.71 -15.25
N GLN A 309 4.70 -12.03 -15.07
CA GLN A 309 4.77 -12.99 -16.17
C GLN A 309 3.66 -12.78 -17.20
N GLN A 310 2.43 -12.43 -16.77
CA GLN A 310 1.34 -12.06 -17.68
C GLN A 310 1.64 -10.80 -18.49
N LEU A 311 2.41 -9.87 -17.93
CA LEU A 311 2.93 -8.69 -18.65
C LEU A 311 4.10 -9.01 -19.59
N GLY A 312 4.61 -10.25 -19.58
CA GLY A 312 5.77 -10.67 -20.35
C GLY A 312 7.10 -10.16 -19.77
N VAL A 313 7.15 -9.91 -18.46
CA VAL A 313 8.38 -9.55 -17.73
C VAL A 313 9.16 -10.82 -17.42
N ASP A 314 10.45 -10.84 -17.74
CA ASP A 314 11.38 -11.87 -17.29
C ASP A 314 11.84 -11.53 -15.87
N ILE A 315 11.27 -12.21 -14.89
CA ILE A 315 11.51 -11.98 -13.46
C ILE A 315 12.97 -12.21 -13.03
N PHE A 316 13.79 -12.85 -13.86
CA PHE A 316 15.21 -13.10 -13.57
C PHE A 316 16.16 -12.11 -14.24
N GLN A 317 15.67 -11.28 -15.17
CA GLN A 317 16.49 -10.37 -15.97
C GLN A 317 16.03 -8.91 -15.88
N ASP A 318 14.71 -8.68 -15.78
CA ASP A 318 14.16 -7.33 -15.71
C ASP A 318 14.20 -6.77 -14.27
N GLU A 319 14.66 -5.53 -14.12
CA GLU A 319 14.68 -4.82 -12.81
C GLU A 319 13.29 -4.77 -12.14
N LEU A 320 12.21 -4.73 -12.92
CA LEU A 320 10.84 -4.75 -12.39
C LEU A 320 10.49 -6.07 -11.68
N GLY A 321 11.19 -7.15 -12.01
CA GLY A 321 11.08 -8.46 -11.37
C GLY A 321 11.79 -8.55 -10.02
N GLU A 322 12.65 -7.58 -9.67
CA GLU A 322 13.39 -7.62 -8.42
C GLU A 322 12.47 -7.39 -7.21
N ALA A 323 12.58 -8.27 -6.21
CA ALA A 323 11.70 -8.25 -5.03
C ALA A 323 11.72 -6.91 -4.30
N TRP A 324 12.87 -6.25 -4.16
CA TRP A 324 12.98 -4.96 -3.48
C TRP A 324 12.29 -3.82 -4.25
N VAL A 325 12.22 -3.92 -5.59
CA VAL A 325 11.49 -2.96 -6.43
C VAL A 325 9.99 -3.11 -6.19
N LEU A 326 9.47 -4.34 -6.22
CA LEU A 326 8.07 -4.64 -5.95
C LEU A 326 7.65 -4.22 -4.53
N GLU A 327 8.47 -4.53 -3.52
CA GLU A 327 8.22 -4.11 -2.14
C GLU A 327 8.25 -2.58 -2.00
N THR A 328 9.17 -1.90 -2.67
CA THR A 328 9.21 -0.43 -2.64
C THR A 328 7.99 0.17 -3.32
N LEU A 329 7.51 -0.41 -4.43
CA LEU A 329 6.24 -0.02 -5.05
C LEU A 329 5.07 -0.25 -4.10
N ALA A 330 4.99 -1.42 -3.46
CA ALA A 330 3.92 -1.74 -2.51
C ALA A 330 3.88 -0.73 -1.37
N ASN A 331 5.04 -0.43 -0.75
CA ASN A 331 5.15 0.55 0.32
C ASN A 331 4.75 1.96 -0.14
N ARG A 332 5.11 2.37 -1.36
CA ARG A 332 4.67 3.66 -1.93
C ARG A 332 3.17 3.71 -2.14
N ILE A 333 2.55 2.62 -2.61
CA ILE A 333 1.11 2.59 -2.79
C ILE A 333 0.40 2.60 -1.44
N GLN A 334 0.75 1.68 -0.54
CA GLN A 334 0.17 1.55 0.80
C GLN A 334 0.23 2.85 1.60
N THR A 335 1.36 3.56 1.55
CA THR A 335 1.55 4.81 2.31
C THR A 335 0.71 5.98 1.77
N ASN A 336 0.36 5.97 0.47
CA ASN A 336 -0.17 7.16 -0.21
C ASN A 336 -1.57 6.96 -0.80
N PHE A 337 -2.20 5.79 -0.63
CA PHE A 337 -3.56 5.58 -1.09
C PHE A 337 -4.56 6.15 -0.08
N ARG A 338 -5.75 6.48 -0.61
CA ARG A 338 -6.95 6.80 0.16
C ARG A 338 -8.05 5.81 -0.21
N GLY A 339 -8.72 5.27 0.80
CA GLY A 339 -9.93 4.48 0.65
C GLY A 339 -11.17 5.38 0.74
N TYR A 340 -12.20 5.09 -0.06
CA TYR A 340 -13.51 5.71 0.06
C TYR A 340 -14.59 4.84 -0.56
N ARG A 341 -15.81 4.93 -0.02
CA ARG A 341 -16.97 4.26 -0.60
C ARG A 341 -17.56 5.06 -1.76
N GLY A 342 -17.77 4.39 -2.88
CA GLY A 342 -18.51 4.90 -4.02
C GLY A 342 -20.00 5.05 -3.70
N LYS A 343 -20.76 5.69 -4.59
CA LYS A 343 -22.20 5.96 -4.38
C LYS A 343 -23.06 4.71 -4.18
N HIS A 344 -22.63 3.56 -4.70
CA HIS A 344 -23.35 2.30 -4.62
C HIS A 344 -22.78 1.36 -3.55
N GLY A 345 -21.93 1.88 -2.64
CA GLY A 345 -21.28 1.08 -1.61
C GLY A 345 -20.01 0.35 -2.08
N ASP A 346 -19.63 0.50 -3.35
CA ASP A 346 -18.39 -0.09 -3.86
C ASP A 346 -17.17 0.51 -3.16
N GLU A 347 -16.20 -0.33 -2.82
CA GLU A 347 -14.93 0.14 -2.27
C GLU A 347 -14.07 0.69 -3.40
N VAL A 348 -13.41 1.82 -3.14
CA VAL A 348 -12.50 2.47 -4.08
C VAL A 348 -11.25 2.88 -3.34
N VAL A 349 -10.10 2.47 -3.87
CA VAL A 349 -8.80 2.97 -3.45
C VAL A 349 -8.17 3.80 -4.56
N ALA A 350 -7.50 4.88 -4.18
CA ALA A 350 -6.93 5.82 -5.13
C ALA A 350 -5.63 6.44 -4.61
N VAL A 351 -4.72 6.77 -5.53
CA VAL A 351 -3.53 7.59 -5.27
C VAL A 351 -3.62 8.84 -6.15
N ASN A 352 -3.58 9.98 -5.48
CA ASN A 352 -3.59 11.31 -6.08
C ASN A 352 -2.24 11.95 -5.77
N THR A 353 -1.47 12.30 -6.81
CA THR A 353 -0.03 12.55 -6.65
C THR A 353 0.27 13.86 -5.92
N MET A 354 -0.54 14.91 -6.12
CA MET A 354 -0.38 16.17 -5.40
C MET A 354 -1.02 16.08 -4.01
N TYR A 355 -2.14 15.38 -3.89
CA TYR A 355 -2.78 15.08 -2.60
C TYR A 355 -1.81 14.36 -1.63
N ALA A 356 -0.99 13.43 -2.14
CA ALA A 356 -0.02 12.66 -1.35
C ALA A 356 1.10 13.51 -0.69
N PHE A 357 1.19 14.82 -0.99
CA PHE A 357 2.11 15.74 -0.31
C PHE A 357 1.50 16.43 0.92
N PHE A 358 0.19 16.29 1.18
CA PHE A 358 -0.38 16.82 2.42
C PHE A 358 -0.03 15.90 3.59
N ASN A 359 0.54 16.48 4.64
CA ASN A 359 0.78 15.78 5.90
C ASN A 359 -0.50 15.74 6.75
N HIS A 360 -0.52 14.82 7.71
CA HIS A 360 -1.61 14.66 8.67
C HIS A 360 -1.57 15.70 9.81
N SER A 361 -2.74 16.18 10.23
CA SER A 361 -2.97 16.83 11.52
C SER A 361 -4.36 16.47 12.04
N CYS A 362 -4.49 16.15 13.33
CA CYS A 362 -5.80 15.99 13.98
C CYS A 362 -6.55 17.33 14.16
N VAL A 363 -5.91 18.45 13.79
CA VAL A 363 -6.53 19.78 13.68
C VAL A 363 -6.16 20.34 12.30
N PRO A 364 -6.76 19.81 11.22
CA PRO A 364 -6.36 20.14 9.86
C PRO A 364 -6.78 21.58 9.51
N ASN A 365 -6.03 22.21 8.61
CA ASN A 365 -6.37 23.53 8.05
C ASN A 365 -6.88 23.43 6.59
N VAL A 366 -6.95 22.20 6.05
CA VAL A 366 -7.54 21.85 4.76
C VAL A 366 -8.48 20.66 4.91
N THR A 367 -9.63 20.74 4.26
CA THR A 367 -10.56 19.62 4.09
C THR A 367 -10.55 19.16 2.63
N THR A 368 -10.90 17.89 2.42
CA THR A 368 -10.98 17.29 1.10
C THR A 368 -12.40 16.84 0.78
N SER A 369 -12.82 17.06 -0.46
CA SER A 369 -14.12 16.59 -0.94
C SER A 369 -14.01 16.04 -2.35
N HIS A 370 -14.90 15.12 -2.71
CA HIS A 370 -15.00 14.67 -4.10
C HIS A 370 -15.57 15.80 -4.98
N SER A 371 -14.94 16.02 -6.13
CA SER A 371 -15.46 16.99 -7.09
C SER A 371 -16.81 16.52 -7.63
N ARG A 372 -17.84 17.38 -7.50
CA ARG A 372 -19.17 17.13 -8.09
C ARG A 372 -19.18 17.33 -9.61
N LYS A 373 -18.21 18.05 -10.15
CA LYS A 373 -18.16 18.47 -11.57
C LYS A 373 -17.14 17.66 -12.38
N GLU A 374 -16.03 17.27 -11.76
CA GLU A 374 -14.98 16.50 -12.42
C GLU A 374 -14.95 15.07 -11.90
N ASN A 375 -15.01 14.13 -12.82
CA ASN A 375 -15.04 12.70 -12.50
C ASN A 375 -13.75 12.28 -11.80
N SER A 376 -13.91 11.77 -10.57
CA SER A 376 -12.82 11.27 -9.73
C SER A 376 -11.64 12.23 -9.56
N ALA A 377 -11.95 13.49 -9.29
CA ALA A 377 -10.98 14.43 -8.74
C ALA A 377 -11.26 14.67 -7.25
N ILE A 378 -10.18 14.88 -6.49
CA ILE A 378 -10.26 15.36 -5.10
C ILE A 378 -10.04 16.87 -5.08
N CYS A 379 -10.91 17.59 -4.37
CA CYS A 379 -10.87 19.03 -4.20
C CYS A 379 -10.39 19.37 -2.80
N MET A 380 -9.37 20.21 -2.71
CA MET A 380 -8.80 20.66 -1.43
C MET A 380 -9.28 22.07 -1.14
N THR A 381 -9.81 22.29 0.07
CA THR A 381 -10.38 23.58 0.48
C THR A 381 -9.87 23.96 1.86
N THR A 382 -9.40 25.20 2.03
CA THR A 382 -8.96 25.70 3.34
C THR A 382 -10.15 25.79 4.31
N THR A 383 -10.00 25.34 5.54
CA THR A 383 -11.06 25.42 6.58
C THR A 383 -11.01 26.72 7.38
N ARG A 384 -9.89 27.44 7.30
CA ARG A 384 -9.66 28.75 7.94
C ARG A 384 -8.72 29.60 7.10
N ARG A 385 -8.46 30.83 7.53
CA ARG A 385 -7.38 31.65 6.96
C ARG A 385 -6.03 30.94 7.14
N ILE A 386 -5.22 30.95 6.09
CA ILE A 386 -3.85 30.41 6.06
C ILE A 386 -2.89 31.57 5.80
N ALA A 387 -1.86 31.70 6.62
CA ALA A 387 -0.83 32.73 6.41
C ALA A 387 0.16 32.29 5.32
N ARG A 388 0.77 33.26 4.62
CA ARG A 388 1.92 33.00 3.76
C ARG A 388 3.01 32.24 4.52
N GLY A 389 3.51 31.17 3.93
CA GLY A 389 4.56 30.32 4.50
C GLY A 389 4.06 29.27 5.49
N GLU A 390 2.76 29.24 5.79
CA GLU A 390 2.16 28.20 6.62
C GLU A 390 2.06 26.86 5.86
N GLU A 391 2.32 25.74 6.53
CA GLU A 391 2.13 24.38 6.00
C GLU A 391 0.65 23.98 6.05
N LEU A 392 0.20 23.29 5.02
CA LEU A 392 -1.17 22.82 4.88
C LEU A 392 -1.25 21.35 5.27
N TYR A 393 -2.26 21.02 6.07
CA TYR A 393 -2.50 19.70 6.64
C TYR A 393 -3.93 19.25 6.38
N ILE A 394 -4.08 17.97 6.07
CA ILE A 394 -5.36 17.27 6.03
C ILE A 394 -5.46 16.30 7.21
N ASN A 395 -6.64 15.70 7.38
CA ASN A 395 -6.81 14.56 8.26
C ASN A 395 -6.71 13.25 7.45
N TYR A 396 -6.18 12.20 8.07
CA TYR A 396 -6.10 10.84 7.48
C TYR A 396 -7.12 9.88 8.09
N LEU A 397 -7.71 10.27 9.22
CA LEU A 397 -8.74 9.49 9.92
C LEU A 397 -10.13 9.81 9.36
N SER A 398 -11.14 9.03 9.75
CA SER A 398 -12.53 9.48 9.57
C SER A 398 -12.85 10.64 10.53
N ASP A 399 -14.01 11.28 10.35
CA ASP A 399 -14.46 12.32 11.26
C ASP A 399 -14.81 11.74 12.63
N GLU A 400 -15.40 10.54 12.67
CA GLU A 400 -15.68 9.81 13.91
C GLU A 400 -14.38 9.50 14.68
N ASP A 401 -13.37 9.04 13.95
CA ASP A 401 -12.06 8.70 14.51
C ASP A 401 -11.29 9.92 15.01
N LEU A 402 -11.60 11.13 14.55
CA LEU A 402 -10.97 12.35 15.07
C LEU A 402 -11.40 12.68 16.50
N ASP A 403 -12.62 12.28 16.88
CA ASP A 403 -13.22 12.55 18.18
C ASP A 403 -12.84 11.50 19.23
N GLU A 404 -12.29 10.37 18.79
CA GLU A 404 -11.75 9.31 19.64
C GLU A 404 -10.55 9.76 20.49
N SER A 405 -10.17 8.93 21.46
CA SER A 405 -9.04 9.21 22.35
C SER A 405 -7.68 9.28 21.62
N HIS A 406 -6.67 9.87 22.27
CA HIS A 406 -5.30 9.92 21.73
C HIS A 406 -4.78 8.53 21.30
N ASP A 407 -5.00 7.50 22.13
CA ASP A 407 -4.46 6.15 21.85
C ASP A 407 -5.13 5.51 20.65
N VAL A 408 -6.46 5.63 20.55
CA VAL A 408 -7.22 5.10 19.42
C VAL A 408 -6.76 5.78 18.12
N ARG A 409 -6.57 7.11 18.14
CA ARG A 409 -6.05 7.83 16.97
C ARG A 409 -4.62 7.44 16.63
N GLU A 410 -3.76 7.26 17.63
CA GLU A 410 -2.37 6.81 17.45
C GLU A 410 -2.34 5.40 16.83
N GLU A 411 -3.13 4.46 17.35
CA GLU A 411 -3.25 3.11 16.79
C GLU A 411 -3.73 3.15 15.33
N LYS A 412 -4.79 3.90 15.02
CA LYS A 412 -5.29 4.03 13.64
C LYS A 412 -4.32 4.72 12.71
N LEU A 413 -3.50 5.65 13.22
CA LEU A 413 -2.46 6.31 12.43
C LEU A 413 -1.18 5.49 12.30
N GLN A 414 -1.14 4.25 12.81
CA GLN A 414 0.05 3.41 12.74
C GLN A 414 0.52 3.22 11.30
N ASP A 415 -0.38 2.88 10.38
CA ASP A 415 -0.02 2.58 8.99
C ASP A 415 0.51 3.82 8.23
N TRP A 416 -0.05 5.00 8.49
CA TRP A 416 0.30 6.23 7.76
C TRP A 416 1.32 7.15 8.42
N THR A 417 1.31 7.25 9.76
CA THR A 417 2.24 8.09 10.53
C THR A 417 3.05 7.32 11.60
N GLY A 418 2.84 6.01 11.77
CA GLY A 418 3.62 5.22 12.74
C GLY A 418 3.19 5.55 14.16
N GLY A 419 1.92 5.94 14.28
CA GLY A 419 1.21 6.27 15.49
C GLY A 419 1.48 7.65 16.06
N MET A 420 2.72 8.12 15.99
CA MET A 420 3.08 9.35 16.69
C MET A 420 2.71 10.62 15.88
N CYS A 421 1.47 11.07 16.02
CA CYS A 421 1.05 12.38 15.53
C CYS A 421 1.68 13.51 16.38
N LEU A 422 2.28 14.49 15.70
CA LEU A 422 2.99 15.63 16.32
C LEU A 422 2.18 16.93 16.28
N CYS A 423 0.88 16.86 15.98
CA CYS A 423 0.03 18.03 15.95
C CYS A 423 -0.20 18.61 17.36
N VAL A 424 -0.71 19.84 17.41
CA VAL A 424 -0.98 20.54 18.68
C VAL A 424 -1.96 19.79 19.58
N LYS A 425 -2.99 19.12 19.01
CA LYS A 425 -3.98 18.33 19.78
C LYS A 425 -3.29 17.15 20.46
N CYS A 426 -2.62 16.28 19.71
CA CYS A 426 -1.95 15.11 20.27
C CYS A 426 -0.82 15.47 21.25
N THR A 427 -0.06 16.53 20.96
CA THR A 427 1.00 17.00 21.88
C THR A 427 0.42 17.44 23.23
N ARG A 428 -0.70 18.17 23.24
CA ARG A 428 -1.37 18.59 24.47
C ARG A 428 -1.91 17.41 25.26
N GLU A 429 -2.58 16.47 24.59
CA GLU A 429 -3.16 15.28 25.23
C GLU A 429 -2.08 14.37 25.85
N ARG A 430 -0.97 14.16 25.13
CA ARG A 430 0.18 13.39 25.63
C ARG A 430 0.83 14.02 26.85
N ASN A 431 0.99 15.34 26.86
CA ASN A 431 1.55 16.05 28.00
C ASN A 431 0.65 15.99 29.24
N ARG A 432 -0.68 16.08 29.06
CA ARG A 432 -1.64 15.90 30.17
C ARG A 432 -1.50 14.53 30.82
N ARG A 433 -1.40 13.46 30.03
CA ARG A 433 -1.21 12.09 30.56
C ARG A 433 0.11 11.91 31.30
N ARG A 434 1.21 12.45 30.77
CA ARG A 434 2.51 12.43 31.46
C ARG A 434 2.44 13.15 32.81
N TRP A 435 1.67 14.22 32.90
CA TRP A 435 1.44 14.92 34.16
C TRP A 435 0.63 14.05 35.12
N SER A 436 -0.52 13.52 34.69
CA SER A 436 -1.35 12.64 35.53
C SER A 436 -0.62 11.42 36.10
N LEU A 437 0.28 10.81 35.33
CA LEU A 437 1.08 9.67 35.81
C LEU A 437 2.10 10.06 36.89
N ARG A 438 2.72 11.25 36.80
CA ARG A 438 3.70 11.71 37.80
C ARG A 438 3.08 11.98 39.17
N PHE A 439 1.84 12.45 39.24
CA PHE A 439 1.18 12.72 40.53
C PHE A 439 0.65 11.46 41.21
N HIS A 440 0.50 10.34 40.49
CA HIS A 440 0.14 9.06 41.09
C HIS A 440 1.35 8.29 41.63
N ASP A 441 2.56 8.59 41.15
CA ASP A 441 3.80 7.97 41.64
C ASP A 441 4.38 8.70 42.88
N ASP A 442 3.92 9.92 43.20
CA ASP A 442 4.37 10.72 44.35
C ASP A 442 3.47 10.56 45.61
N GLU A 443 2.41 9.74 45.56
CA GLU A 443 1.55 9.38 46.71
C GLU A 443 1.77 7.95 47.23
N GLY A 444 2.86 7.29 46.81
CA GLY A 444 3.24 5.92 47.21
C GLY A 444 4.22 5.85 48.38
#